data_AF-A0AAF5PJW3-F1
#
_entry.id   AF-A0AAF5PJW3-F1
#
_cell.length_a   1.000
_cell.length_b   1.000
_cell.length_c   1.000
_cell.angle_alpha   90.00
_cell.angle_beta   90.00
_cell.angle_gamma   90.00
#
_symmetry.space_group_name_H-M   'P 1'
#
loop_
_entity.id
_entity.type
_entity.pdbx_description
1 polymer ?
#
loop_
_entity_poly.entity_id
_entity_poly.type
_entity_poly.pdbx_seq_one_letter_code
_entity_poly.pdbx_strand_id
1 'polypeptide(L)'
;MIGCEVTIQDFDVWKDEGLLTQCRLLCREVFCQECGLQELSEIDAEDKNSRHIVVQLTGNNSVIGISRLHSIQPYIKLEQVAVRKDWRGRAMGYRLCRRAIELAECFYSRQVLVTYSHHSTVKFYEQLGFMVASDEFRDAGILHKTMFYFPRRNKLPTLHLWGFGGAECKYTPGDCFDPAVVERIKETIMSFKAQNVPRLVHLQHLPEESVVGCSLIRIYKECARATLAQNFTRSKQLESFLASVAWEKLNTGYYEEVDEAWRVFYTIIMMCRAVRLKLERQIEEALFACDMGLIMGRDVDGFALSNFAHHLHSSLSEPTTPVSLKTQKLLQPPPPLPNSIYVDVCELPSFEEMLKIIRNKKPVVIKGLVNQWPAFRKWNFSYFNELIGHRTVPIEIGNSYADNDWQQVLMTFRTFIQKFIECENSDGPGYLAQHRLFDQIPELLDDIIIPDYCSFGEDGLDNVDINIWIGPSGTVSPLHFDPKSNMFCQVVGRKFLRIIPAAETENVYPRQDGILTNTSQIDVRCPDLTEFPRFREAHVFDCTLCAGDCLFIPAGFWHYVFALDPSISVSCWFTTKI
;
A
#
# COMPACT_ATOMS: atom_id res chain seq x y z
N MET A 1 -9.65 22.61 -27.30
CA MET A 1 -8.98 23.89 -27.00
C MET A 1 -7.49 23.62 -27.07
N ILE A 2 -6.74 24.40 -27.85
CA ILE A 2 -5.29 24.24 -28.03
C ILE A 2 -4.65 24.38 -26.64
N GLY A 3 -4.24 23.24 -26.07
CA GLY A 3 -3.71 23.16 -24.72
C GLY A 3 -2.30 23.73 -24.70
N CYS A 4 -2.16 24.98 -24.25
CA CYS A 4 -0.86 25.43 -23.79
C CYS A 4 -0.45 24.51 -22.64
N GLU A 5 0.63 23.76 -22.85
CA GLU A 5 1.23 22.98 -21.78
C GLU A 5 1.75 23.93 -20.68
N VAL A 6 1.60 23.48 -19.45
CA VAL A 6 2.08 24.20 -18.26
C VAL A 6 2.95 23.25 -17.45
N THR A 7 4.05 23.76 -16.92
CA THR A 7 4.93 23.02 -16.02
C THR A 7 4.73 23.51 -14.59
N ILE A 8 4.86 22.60 -13.63
CA ILE A 8 4.83 22.92 -12.21
C ILE A 8 6.19 22.56 -11.64
N GLN A 9 6.83 23.53 -11.00
CA GLN A 9 8.10 23.32 -10.33
C GLN A 9 8.10 23.96 -8.95
N ASP A 10 8.95 23.43 -8.07
CA ASP A 10 9.20 23.99 -6.75
C ASP A 10 10.68 24.28 -6.55
N PHE A 11 10.97 25.34 -5.81
CA PHE A 11 12.34 25.82 -5.62
C PHE A 11 12.51 26.53 -4.28
N ASP A 12 13.75 26.55 -3.81
CA ASP A 12 14.19 27.36 -2.68
C ASP A 12 14.84 28.64 -3.25
N VAL A 13 14.70 29.77 -2.56
CA VAL A 13 15.11 31.09 -3.07
C VAL A 13 16.56 31.15 -3.55
N TRP A 14 17.48 30.48 -2.86
CA TRP A 14 18.91 30.46 -3.24
C TRP A 14 19.20 29.75 -4.57
N LYS A 15 18.22 29.07 -5.17
CA LYS A 15 18.38 28.38 -6.46
C LYS A 15 18.06 29.26 -7.67
N ASP A 16 17.14 30.24 -7.54
CA ASP A 16 16.68 31.05 -8.69
C ASP A 16 16.05 32.40 -8.26
N GLU A 17 16.87 33.45 -8.14
CA GLU A 17 16.39 34.81 -7.83
C GLU A 17 15.57 35.45 -8.96
N GLY A 18 15.85 35.06 -10.22
CA GLY A 18 15.13 35.58 -11.38
C GLY A 18 13.67 35.11 -11.38
N LEU A 19 13.46 33.84 -11.05
CA LEU A 19 12.13 33.26 -10.89
C LEU A 19 11.38 33.85 -9.68
N LEU A 20 12.07 34.10 -8.56
CA LEU A 20 11.47 34.80 -7.42
C LEU A 20 11.01 36.22 -7.79
N THR A 21 11.74 36.91 -8.66
CA THR A 21 11.33 38.24 -9.13
C THR A 21 10.02 38.16 -9.93
N GLN A 22 9.87 37.18 -10.81
CA GLN A 22 8.61 36.94 -11.54
C GLN A 22 7.45 36.58 -10.60
N CYS A 23 7.73 35.80 -9.57
CA CYS A 23 6.80 35.45 -8.50
C CYS A 23 6.24 36.70 -7.80
N ARG A 24 7.13 37.60 -7.36
CA ARG A 24 6.74 38.86 -6.69
C ARG A 24 5.91 39.76 -7.59
N LEU A 25 6.24 39.82 -8.89
CA LEU A 25 5.45 40.57 -9.87
C LEU A 25 4.02 40.03 -9.98
N LEU A 26 3.85 38.70 -10.06
CA LEU A 26 2.52 38.09 -10.08
C LEU A 26 1.76 38.29 -8.76
N CYS A 27 2.42 38.20 -7.61
CA CYS A 27 1.79 38.50 -6.32
C CYS A 27 1.31 39.96 -6.25
N ARG A 28 2.10 40.93 -6.72
CA ARG A 28 1.68 42.34 -6.79
C ARG A 28 0.51 42.56 -7.74
N GLU A 29 0.52 41.91 -8.91
CA GLU A 29 -0.59 41.91 -9.87
C GLU A 29 -1.88 41.44 -9.19
N VAL A 30 -1.86 40.28 -8.54
CA VAL A 30 -3.07 39.67 -7.95
C VAL A 30 -3.50 40.34 -6.65
N PHE A 31 -2.59 40.56 -5.71
CA PHE A 31 -2.94 41.01 -4.36
C PHE A 31 -3.01 42.53 -4.21
N CYS A 32 -2.10 43.29 -4.82
CA CYS A 32 -2.12 44.76 -4.72
C CYS A 32 -3.10 45.37 -5.73
N GLN A 33 -3.00 44.99 -7.01
CA GLN A 33 -3.78 45.65 -8.06
C GLN A 33 -5.23 45.18 -8.11
N GLU A 34 -5.51 43.89 -7.90
CA GLU A 34 -6.89 43.39 -7.92
C GLU A 34 -7.58 43.40 -6.55
N CYS A 35 -6.88 43.06 -5.47
CA CYS A 35 -7.46 42.98 -4.12
C CYS A 35 -7.30 44.27 -3.29
N GLY A 36 -6.57 45.28 -3.79
CA GLY A 36 -6.43 46.58 -3.14
C GLY A 36 -5.56 46.58 -1.88
N LEU A 37 -4.67 45.60 -1.72
CA LEU A 37 -3.74 45.55 -0.59
C LEU A 37 -2.63 46.61 -0.74
N GLN A 38 -2.45 47.44 0.28
CA GLN A 38 -1.67 48.69 0.20
C GLN A 38 -0.15 48.49 0.06
N GLU A 39 0.45 47.38 0.52
CA GLU A 39 1.86 47.04 0.25
C GLU A 39 2.19 45.59 0.68
N LEU A 40 3.10 44.90 -0.03
CA LEU A 40 3.59 43.55 0.30
C LEU A 40 4.97 43.57 1.00
N SER A 41 5.42 44.71 1.52
CA SER A 41 6.80 44.91 2.00
C SER A 41 7.18 44.00 3.18
N GLU A 42 6.24 43.67 4.07
CA GLU A 42 6.42 42.67 5.14
C GLU A 42 6.37 41.22 4.61
N ILE A 43 5.77 41.01 3.44
CA ILE A 43 5.50 39.69 2.86
C ILE A 43 6.73 39.13 2.12
N ASP A 44 7.57 40.01 1.56
CA ASP A 44 8.86 39.67 0.91
C ASP A 44 9.95 39.22 1.92
N ALA A 45 9.80 39.53 3.21
CA ALA A 45 10.80 39.24 4.24
C ALA A 45 10.99 37.73 4.50
N GLU A 46 9.91 36.96 4.36
CA GLU A 46 9.88 35.52 4.66
C GLU A 46 10.18 34.62 3.45
N ASP A 47 10.42 35.21 2.27
CA ASP A 47 10.73 34.45 1.05
C ASP A 47 11.97 33.57 1.24
N LYS A 48 13.00 34.08 1.93
CA LYS A 48 14.27 33.36 2.13
C LYS A 48 14.11 32.05 2.92
N ASN A 49 13.09 31.96 3.77
CA ASN A 49 12.82 30.79 4.62
C ASN A 49 11.66 29.95 4.09
N SER A 50 11.25 30.18 2.84
CA SER A 50 10.10 29.56 2.23
C SER A 50 10.46 28.74 1.00
N ARG A 51 9.67 27.70 0.76
CA ARG A 51 9.70 26.96 -0.49
C ARG A 51 8.59 27.48 -1.41
N HIS A 52 8.96 27.85 -2.63
CA HIS A 52 8.04 28.41 -3.60
C HIS A 52 7.60 27.33 -4.59
N ILE A 53 6.36 27.44 -5.06
CA ILE A 53 5.78 26.55 -6.06
C ILE A 53 5.21 27.44 -7.15
N VAL A 54 5.61 27.19 -8.40
CA VAL A 54 5.20 28.00 -9.54
C VAL A 54 4.61 27.15 -10.64
N VAL A 55 3.65 27.74 -11.35
CA VAL A 55 3.15 27.24 -12.62
C VAL A 55 3.68 28.16 -13.71
N GLN A 56 4.35 27.57 -14.70
CA GLN A 56 4.89 28.28 -15.85
C GLN A 56 4.29 27.77 -17.16
N LEU A 57 4.25 28.63 -18.16
CA LEU A 57 3.90 28.24 -19.52
C LEU A 57 5.07 27.53 -20.21
N THR A 58 4.80 26.38 -20.81
CA THR A 58 5.77 25.66 -21.61
C THR A 58 6.14 26.52 -22.83
N GLY A 59 7.44 26.79 -22.99
CA GLY A 59 8.01 27.52 -24.13
C GLY A 59 8.53 28.92 -23.81
N ASN A 60 7.86 29.69 -22.95
CA ASN A 60 8.32 31.05 -22.58
C ASN A 60 8.58 31.23 -21.07
N ASN A 61 8.35 30.19 -20.26
CA ASN A 61 8.60 30.19 -18.81
C ASN A 61 7.91 31.32 -18.04
N SER A 62 6.85 31.91 -18.60
CA SER A 62 6.05 32.95 -17.93
C SER A 62 5.33 32.35 -16.74
N VAL A 63 5.55 32.92 -15.55
CA VAL A 63 4.84 32.54 -14.32
C VAL A 63 3.37 32.97 -14.43
N ILE A 64 2.48 32.00 -14.34
CA ILE A 64 1.02 32.19 -14.40
C ILE A 64 0.33 31.82 -13.08
N GLY A 65 1.05 31.18 -12.15
CA GLY A 65 0.55 30.86 -10.83
C GLY A 65 1.68 30.65 -9.83
N ILE A 66 1.41 30.94 -8.56
CA ILE A 66 2.35 30.83 -7.45
C ILE A 66 1.64 30.39 -6.16
N SER A 67 2.37 29.67 -5.31
CA SER A 67 2.09 29.55 -3.88
C SER A 67 3.40 29.42 -3.09
N ARG A 68 3.32 29.64 -1.78
CA ARG A 68 4.47 29.58 -0.86
C ARG A 68 4.17 28.67 0.32
N LEU A 69 5.14 27.81 0.66
CA LEU A 69 5.18 27.04 1.90
C LEU A 69 6.20 27.66 2.85
N HIS A 70 5.71 28.27 3.92
CA HIS A 70 6.54 28.92 4.94
C HIS A 70 6.54 28.09 6.23
N SER A 71 7.72 27.71 6.72
CA SER A 71 7.85 26.91 7.94
C SER A 71 7.76 27.77 9.21
N ILE A 72 6.60 27.73 9.87
CA ILE A 72 6.33 28.47 11.11
C ILE A 72 6.14 27.46 12.24
N GLN A 73 7.15 27.21 13.08
CA GLN A 73 7.00 26.23 14.18
C GLN A 73 5.78 26.57 15.05
N PRO A 74 4.87 25.61 15.32
CA PRO A 74 4.96 24.16 15.08
C PRO A 74 4.23 23.63 13.81
N TYR A 75 3.93 24.47 12.82
CA TYR A 75 3.19 24.14 11.59
C TYR A 75 3.92 24.62 10.30
N ILE A 76 3.32 24.35 9.14
CA ILE A 76 3.73 24.93 7.85
C ILE A 76 2.57 25.76 7.33
N LYS A 77 2.82 26.99 6.88
CA LYS A 77 1.79 27.86 6.33
C LYS A 77 1.80 27.82 4.80
N LEU A 78 0.66 27.49 4.19
CA LEU A 78 0.39 27.70 2.77
C LEU A 78 -0.19 29.10 2.59
N GLU A 79 0.54 29.95 1.88
CA GLU A 79 0.16 31.34 1.65
C GLU A 79 0.52 31.81 0.23
N GLN A 80 0.06 33.01 -0.11
CA GLN A 80 0.25 33.62 -1.43
C GLN A 80 -0.19 32.75 -2.61
N VAL A 81 -1.30 32.02 -2.47
CA VAL A 81 -1.87 31.27 -3.60
C VAL A 81 -2.48 32.26 -4.59
N ALA A 82 -1.77 32.51 -5.69
CA ALA A 82 -2.18 33.46 -6.73
C ALA A 82 -2.12 32.80 -8.12
N VAL A 83 -3.12 33.11 -8.94
CA VAL A 83 -3.20 32.68 -10.35
C VAL A 83 -3.59 33.89 -11.17
N ARG A 84 -2.87 34.13 -12.28
CA ARG A 84 -3.16 35.20 -13.22
C ARG A 84 -4.60 35.09 -13.72
N LYS A 85 -5.29 36.22 -13.83
CA LYS A 85 -6.74 36.30 -14.11
C LYS A 85 -7.19 35.43 -15.30
N ASP A 86 -6.45 35.48 -16.40
CA ASP A 86 -6.79 34.75 -17.65
C ASP A 86 -6.64 33.22 -17.55
N TRP A 87 -5.99 32.74 -16.48
CA TRP A 87 -5.73 31.33 -16.18
C TRP A 87 -6.61 30.78 -15.06
N ARG A 88 -7.47 31.61 -14.45
CA ARG A 88 -8.46 31.19 -13.48
C ARG A 88 -9.54 30.34 -14.16
N GLY A 89 -10.17 29.44 -13.39
CA GLY A 89 -11.13 28.48 -13.93
C GLY A 89 -10.51 27.30 -14.71
N ARG A 90 -9.19 27.26 -14.87
CA ARG A 90 -8.46 26.17 -15.54
C ARG A 90 -7.76 25.21 -14.56
N ALA A 91 -8.25 25.13 -13.33
CA ALA A 91 -7.69 24.33 -12.24
C ALA A 91 -6.22 24.63 -11.85
N MET A 92 -5.63 25.75 -12.27
CA MET A 92 -4.23 26.09 -11.91
C MET A 92 -4.02 26.24 -10.40
N GLY A 93 -4.92 26.94 -9.71
CA GLY A 93 -4.85 27.10 -8.25
C GLY A 93 -4.97 25.75 -7.53
N TYR A 94 -5.81 24.86 -8.05
CA TYR A 94 -5.95 23.51 -7.53
C TYR A 94 -4.64 22.71 -7.68
N ARG A 95 -4.00 22.77 -8.86
CA ARG A 95 -2.71 22.10 -9.11
C ARG A 95 -1.58 22.63 -8.22
N LEU A 96 -1.53 23.96 -7.99
CA LEU A 96 -0.58 24.59 -7.06
C LEU A 96 -0.73 24.04 -5.64
N CYS A 97 -1.94 24.12 -5.08
CA CYS A 97 -2.19 23.67 -3.71
C CYS A 97 -1.96 22.15 -3.56
N ARG A 98 -2.27 21.37 -4.60
CA ARG A 98 -1.95 19.94 -4.62
C ARG A 98 -0.45 19.67 -4.50
N ARG A 99 0.36 20.37 -5.31
CA ARG A 99 1.82 20.27 -5.20
C ARG A 99 2.31 20.71 -3.82
N ALA A 100 1.66 21.70 -3.21
CA ALA A 100 1.98 22.15 -1.86
C ALA A 100 1.72 21.07 -0.80
N ILE A 101 0.58 20.37 -0.90
CA ILE A 101 0.24 19.23 -0.04
C ILE A 101 1.27 18.11 -0.21
N GLU A 102 1.61 17.75 -1.45
CA GLU A 102 2.61 16.70 -1.75
C GLU A 102 3.97 17.04 -1.13
N LEU A 103 4.45 18.28 -1.27
CA LEU A 103 5.69 18.74 -0.65
C LEU A 103 5.61 18.73 0.87
N ALA A 104 4.48 19.15 1.44
CA ALA A 104 4.28 19.10 2.89
C ALA A 104 4.32 17.68 3.44
N GLU A 105 3.76 16.71 2.73
CA GLU A 105 3.80 15.30 3.13
C GLU A 105 5.18 14.67 3.00
N CYS A 106 5.95 15.06 1.98
CA CYS A 106 7.30 14.58 1.74
C CYS A 106 8.31 15.15 2.75
N PHE A 107 8.32 16.47 2.94
CA PHE A 107 9.36 17.15 3.72
C PHE A 107 8.94 17.46 5.16
N TYR A 108 7.63 17.60 5.42
CA TYR A 108 7.09 18.10 6.69
C TYR A 108 6.10 17.12 7.33
N SER A 109 6.42 15.83 7.26
CA SER A 109 5.53 14.71 7.63
C SER A 109 4.97 14.68 9.07
N ARG A 110 5.43 15.58 9.96
CA ARG A 110 4.96 15.73 11.35
C ARG A 110 4.37 17.11 11.65
N GLN A 111 4.25 18.00 10.68
CA GLN A 111 3.68 19.33 10.87
C GLN A 111 2.31 19.40 10.20
N VAL A 112 1.42 20.22 10.75
CA VAL A 112 0.13 20.53 10.12
C VAL A 112 0.36 21.62 9.07
N LEU A 113 -0.29 21.51 7.93
CA LEU A 113 -0.34 22.56 6.91
C LEU A 113 -1.53 23.48 7.19
N VAL A 114 -1.28 24.77 7.39
CA VAL A 114 -2.29 25.78 7.74
C VAL A 114 -2.41 26.80 6.62
N THR A 115 -3.61 27.30 6.36
CA THR A 115 -3.83 28.42 5.44
C THR A 115 -4.92 29.34 5.97
N TYR A 116 -4.78 30.63 5.68
CA TYR A 116 -5.83 31.62 5.94
C TYR A 116 -6.60 31.78 4.64
N SER A 117 -7.77 31.14 4.58
CA SER A 117 -8.61 31.18 3.38
C SER A 117 -9.55 32.37 3.45
N HIS A 118 -9.59 33.16 2.39
CA HIS A 118 -10.68 34.12 2.20
C HIS A 118 -12.03 33.40 2.18
N HIS A 119 -13.10 34.06 2.64
CA HIS A 119 -14.45 33.48 2.68
C HIS A 119 -14.87 32.85 1.32
N SER A 120 -14.53 33.50 0.20
CA SER A 120 -14.91 33.01 -1.14
C SER A 120 -14.12 31.77 -1.59
N THR A 121 -12.99 31.47 -0.95
CA THR A 121 -12.11 30.33 -1.30
C THR A 121 -12.21 29.16 -0.32
N VAL A 122 -13.04 29.26 0.74
CA VAL A 122 -13.20 28.17 1.74
C VAL A 122 -13.59 26.86 1.05
N LYS A 123 -14.61 26.90 0.19
CA LYS A 123 -15.06 25.72 -0.58
C LYS A 123 -13.98 25.15 -1.50
N PHE A 124 -13.04 25.95 -1.95
CA PHE A 124 -11.92 25.51 -2.77
C PHE A 124 -10.90 24.72 -1.93
N TYR A 125 -10.55 25.20 -0.74
CA TYR A 125 -9.65 24.49 0.17
C TYR A 125 -10.30 23.24 0.79
N GLU A 126 -11.60 23.27 1.10
CA GLU A 126 -12.36 22.09 1.51
C GLU A 126 -12.32 21.00 0.43
N GLN A 127 -12.36 21.38 -0.85
CA GLN A 127 -12.21 20.40 -1.93
C GLN A 127 -10.83 19.75 -1.92
N LEU A 128 -9.78 20.42 -1.46
CA LEU A 128 -8.40 19.93 -1.47
C LEU A 128 -8.02 19.05 -0.28
N GLY A 129 -8.77 19.08 0.83
CA GLY A 129 -8.30 18.41 2.06
C GLY A 129 -8.50 19.20 3.34
N PHE A 130 -8.68 20.51 3.22
CA PHE A 130 -8.58 21.39 4.37
C PHE A 130 -9.87 21.42 5.17
N MET A 131 -9.73 21.50 6.47
CA MET A 131 -10.80 21.61 7.45
C MET A 131 -10.81 23.01 8.04
N VAL A 132 -12.01 23.58 8.24
CA VAL A 132 -12.17 24.87 8.90
C VAL A 132 -11.90 24.71 10.40
N ALA A 133 -11.02 25.54 10.96
CA ALA A 133 -10.68 25.55 12.38
C ALA A 133 -11.17 26.79 13.14
N SER A 134 -11.64 27.82 12.44
CA SER A 134 -12.06 29.08 13.06
C SER A 134 -13.35 29.65 12.46
N ASP A 135 -13.95 30.57 13.21
CA ASP A 135 -14.88 31.56 12.66
C ASP A 135 -14.13 32.61 11.82
N GLU A 136 -14.87 33.55 11.22
CA GLU A 136 -14.28 34.59 10.37
C GLU A 136 -13.50 35.61 11.20
N PHE A 137 -12.29 35.94 10.77
CA PHE A 137 -11.43 36.96 11.38
C PHE A 137 -10.82 37.89 10.33
N ARG A 138 -10.35 39.06 10.76
CA ARG A 138 -9.68 40.02 9.85
C ARG A 138 -8.18 39.82 9.90
N ASP A 139 -7.59 39.62 8.72
CA ASP A 139 -6.15 39.65 8.50
C ASP A 139 -5.87 40.63 7.35
N ALA A 140 -4.97 41.60 7.58
CA ALA A 140 -4.71 42.72 6.67
C ALA A 140 -5.99 43.41 6.11
N GLY A 141 -7.04 43.51 6.92
CA GLY A 141 -8.33 44.13 6.55
C GLY A 141 -9.30 43.23 5.78
N ILE A 142 -8.92 41.99 5.48
CA ILE A 142 -9.71 41.01 4.70
C ILE A 142 -10.24 39.90 5.61
N LEU A 143 -11.48 39.45 5.37
CA LEU A 143 -12.10 38.35 6.13
C LEU A 143 -11.56 36.98 5.71
N HIS A 144 -10.99 36.27 6.68
CA HIS A 144 -10.40 34.95 6.52
C HIS A 144 -10.99 33.94 7.51
N LYS A 145 -10.84 32.66 7.19
CA LYS A 145 -10.96 31.55 8.13
C LYS A 145 -9.66 30.77 8.18
N THR A 146 -9.26 30.37 9.38
CA THR A 146 -8.14 29.46 9.57
C THR A 146 -8.59 28.10 9.13
N MET A 147 -7.85 27.52 8.18
CA MET A 147 -8.07 26.17 7.70
C MET A 147 -6.79 25.37 7.83
N PHE A 148 -6.91 24.07 8.07
CA PHE A 148 -5.76 23.21 8.26
C PHE A 148 -5.91 21.87 7.53
N TYR A 149 -4.77 21.28 7.19
CA TYR A 149 -4.59 19.98 6.60
C TYR A 149 -3.49 19.26 7.38
N PHE A 150 -3.70 18.00 7.74
CA PHE A 150 -2.68 17.20 8.43
C PHE A 150 -2.22 16.02 7.57
N PRO A 151 -0.95 15.58 7.70
CA PRO A 151 -0.37 14.54 6.85
C PRO A 151 -1.17 13.24 6.86
N ARG A 152 -1.19 12.55 5.71
CA ARG A 152 -1.84 11.24 5.53
C ARG A 152 -1.15 10.11 6.31
N ARG A 153 0.16 10.25 6.55
CA ARG A 153 0.99 9.20 7.13
C ARG A 153 0.62 8.94 8.60
N ASN A 154 0.85 7.71 9.07
CA ASN A 154 0.61 7.28 10.46
C ASN A 154 1.40 8.06 11.54
N LYS A 155 2.33 8.96 11.16
CA LYS A 155 3.08 9.80 12.09
C LYS A 155 2.14 10.87 12.69
N LEU A 156 1.98 10.85 14.01
CA LEU A 156 1.30 11.95 14.71
C LEU A 156 1.95 13.28 14.32
N PRO A 157 1.17 14.32 13.99
CA PRO A 157 1.69 15.66 14.01
C PRO A 157 2.27 15.97 15.40
N THR A 158 3.26 16.85 15.48
CA THR A 158 3.89 17.26 16.74
C THR A 158 2.97 18.20 17.54
N LEU A 159 1.77 17.75 17.86
CA LEU A 159 0.72 18.51 18.58
C LEU A 159 1.16 18.92 19.98
N HIS A 160 2.07 18.17 20.61
CA HIS A 160 2.65 18.54 21.91
C HIS A 160 3.54 19.80 21.83
N LEU A 161 4.02 20.17 20.63
CA LEU A 161 4.74 21.43 20.40
C LEU A 161 3.79 22.62 20.24
N TRP A 162 2.47 22.39 20.11
CA TRP A 162 1.46 23.45 20.02
C TRP A 162 1.08 23.92 21.43
N GLY A 163 2.06 24.49 22.13
CA GLY A 163 1.91 25.04 23.48
C GLY A 163 2.41 26.48 23.55
N PHE A 164 1.86 27.26 24.49
CA PHE A 164 2.31 28.62 24.79
C PHE A 164 3.64 28.57 25.56
N GLY A 165 4.72 28.31 24.84
CA GLY A 165 6.09 28.32 25.37
C GLY A 165 6.58 29.75 25.64
N GLY A 166 5.95 30.44 26.59
CA GLY A 166 6.42 31.72 27.16
C GLY A 166 6.26 32.95 26.27
N ALA A 167 5.91 34.07 26.92
CA ALA A 167 5.61 35.40 26.39
C ALA A 167 4.24 35.54 25.69
N GLU A 168 3.57 36.66 25.99
CA GLU A 168 2.28 37.08 25.44
C GLU A 168 2.29 37.05 23.91
N CYS A 169 1.94 35.91 23.31
CA CYS A 169 1.76 35.81 21.88
C CYS A 169 0.53 36.65 21.53
N LYS A 170 0.74 37.84 20.97
CA LYS A 170 -0.37 38.66 20.45
C LYS A 170 -0.95 37.92 19.25
N TYR A 171 -2.17 37.41 19.41
CA TYR A 171 -2.93 36.76 18.35
C TYR A 171 -4.23 37.53 18.09
N THR A 172 -4.74 37.40 16.88
CA THR A 172 -6.08 37.86 16.49
C THR A 172 -7.07 36.73 16.71
N PRO A 173 -8.22 36.95 17.36
CA PRO A 173 -9.25 35.92 17.50
C PRO A 173 -9.60 35.30 16.15
N GLY A 174 -9.56 33.98 16.05
CA GLY A 174 -9.77 33.21 14.83
C GLY A 174 -8.50 32.87 14.03
N ASP A 175 -7.34 33.45 14.35
CA ASP A 175 -6.07 33.06 13.72
C ASP A 175 -5.57 31.68 14.22
N CYS A 176 -4.50 31.14 13.63
CA CYS A 176 -4.00 29.81 14.00
C CYS A 176 -3.42 29.74 15.42
N PHE A 177 -2.99 30.85 16.01
CA PHE A 177 -2.41 30.91 17.35
C PHE A 177 -3.45 31.21 18.43
N ASP A 178 -4.69 31.54 18.03
CA ASP A 178 -5.84 31.59 18.93
C ASP A 178 -5.97 30.25 19.69
N PRO A 179 -5.90 30.26 21.03
CA PRO A 179 -6.01 29.07 21.86
C PRO A 179 -7.23 28.20 21.50
N ALA A 180 -8.37 28.82 21.17
CA ALA A 180 -9.58 28.07 20.81
C ALA A 180 -9.45 27.37 19.45
N VAL A 181 -8.74 27.97 18.51
CA VAL A 181 -8.46 27.39 17.18
C VAL A 181 -7.43 26.27 17.31
N VAL A 182 -6.35 26.48 18.09
CA VAL A 182 -5.35 25.44 18.40
C VAL A 182 -6.01 24.22 19.01
N GLU A 183 -6.86 24.41 20.01
CA GLU A 183 -7.53 23.30 20.67
C GLU A 183 -8.48 22.57 19.73
N ARG A 184 -9.25 23.30 18.92
CA ARG A 184 -10.11 22.69 17.90
C ARG A 184 -9.32 21.87 16.89
N ILE A 185 -8.14 22.32 16.45
CA ILE A 185 -7.26 21.55 15.55
C ILE A 185 -6.82 20.25 16.24
N LYS A 186 -6.35 20.33 17.49
CA LYS A 186 -5.93 19.16 18.28
C LYS A 186 -7.09 18.17 18.44
N GLU A 187 -8.24 18.63 18.93
CA GLU A 187 -9.44 17.81 19.10
C GLU A 187 -9.87 17.15 17.79
N THR A 188 -9.85 17.89 16.68
CA THR A 188 -10.22 17.36 15.37
C THR A 188 -9.28 16.25 14.92
N ILE A 189 -7.95 16.46 15.01
CA ILE A 189 -6.95 15.45 14.64
C ILE A 189 -7.07 14.21 15.55
N MET A 190 -7.22 14.42 16.86
CA MET A 190 -7.36 13.35 17.84
C MET A 190 -8.66 12.56 17.63
N SER A 191 -9.77 13.24 17.32
CA SER A 191 -11.06 12.62 17.01
C SER A 191 -11.01 11.79 15.72
N PHE A 192 -10.39 12.32 14.66
CA PHE A 192 -10.16 11.56 13.42
C PHE A 192 -9.36 10.28 13.67
N LYS A 193 -8.30 10.36 14.50
CA LYS A 193 -7.53 9.19 14.90
C LYS A 193 -8.32 8.21 15.78
N ALA A 194 -9.06 8.71 16.76
CA ALA A 194 -9.84 7.85 17.66
C ALA A 194 -10.92 7.05 16.91
N GLN A 195 -11.52 7.64 15.86
CA GLN A 195 -12.56 6.99 15.08
C GLN A 195 -12.00 6.11 13.94
N ASN A 196 -10.72 6.29 13.58
CA ASN A 196 -10.03 5.68 12.44
C ASN A 196 -10.83 5.78 11.11
N VAL A 197 -11.70 6.79 10.97
CA VAL A 197 -12.52 6.95 9.76
C VAL A 197 -11.69 7.62 8.67
N PRO A 198 -11.57 7.02 7.47
CA PRO A 198 -10.84 7.62 6.37
C PRO A 198 -11.49 8.92 5.87
N ARG A 199 -10.68 9.79 5.27
CA ARG A 199 -11.10 11.09 4.74
C ARG A 199 -11.79 10.98 3.37
N LEU A 200 -12.95 10.31 3.33
CA LEU A 200 -13.63 9.87 2.09
C LEU A 200 -13.68 10.92 0.98
N VAL A 201 -14.08 12.16 1.27
CA VAL A 201 -14.19 13.21 0.23
C VAL A 201 -12.82 13.55 -0.40
N HIS A 202 -11.73 13.46 0.36
CA HIS A 202 -10.39 13.83 -0.10
C HIS A 202 -9.72 12.73 -0.93
N LEU A 203 -10.19 11.48 -0.80
CA LEU A 203 -9.69 10.35 -1.57
C LEU A 203 -9.99 10.46 -3.08
N GLN A 204 -10.91 11.34 -3.49
CA GLN A 204 -11.26 11.58 -4.90
C GLN A 204 -10.05 12.00 -5.76
N HIS A 205 -8.96 12.46 -5.14
CA HIS A 205 -7.76 12.98 -5.81
C HIS A 205 -6.63 11.97 -5.94
N LEU A 206 -6.80 10.79 -5.37
CA LEU A 206 -5.85 9.68 -5.47
C LEU A 206 -5.83 9.03 -6.85
N PRO A 207 -6.98 8.65 -7.45
CA PRO A 207 -6.98 8.01 -8.76
C PRO A 207 -6.60 9.02 -9.85
N GLU A 208 -5.89 8.54 -10.87
CA GLU A 208 -5.55 9.36 -12.03
C GLU A 208 -6.79 9.66 -12.88
N GLU A 209 -7.14 10.95 -12.99
CA GLU A 209 -8.34 11.41 -13.70
C GLU A 209 -8.31 11.08 -15.20
N SER A 210 -7.15 11.10 -15.85
CA SER A 210 -6.96 10.73 -17.27
C SER A 210 -7.37 9.28 -17.55
N VAL A 211 -7.18 8.40 -16.56
CA VAL A 211 -7.39 6.96 -16.69
C VAL A 211 -8.82 6.58 -16.29
N VAL A 212 -9.26 7.03 -15.12
CA VAL A 212 -10.58 6.65 -14.56
C VAL A 212 -11.71 7.50 -15.16
N GLY A 213 -11.43 8.77 -15.47
CA GLY A 213 -12.40 9.71 -16.03
C GLY A 213 -13.09 10.56 -14.97
N CYS A 214 -13.19 11.86 -15.27
CA CYS A 214 -13.73 12.88 -14.37
C CYS A 214 -15.19 12.63 -13.92
N SER A 215 -16.02 12.02 -14.78
CA SER A 215 -17.41 11.69 -14.45
C SER A 215 -17.52 10.69 -13.31
N LEU A 216 -16.68 9.64 -13.31
CA LEU A 216 -16.68 8.63 -12.25
C LEU A 216 -16.14 9.21 -10.94
N ILE A 217 -15.10 10.03 -10.99
CA ILE A 217 -14.58 10.74 -9.82
C ILE A 217 -15.64 11.69 -9.24
N ARG A 218 -16.44 12.35 -10.08
CA ARG A 218 -17.55 13.20 -9.61
C ARG A 218 -18.64 12.38 -8.91
N ILE A 219 -18.97 11.21 -9.43
CA ILE A 219 -19.95 10.29 -8.81
C ILE A 219 -19.39 9.77 -7.47
N TYR A 220 -18.11 9.43 -7.41
CA TYR A 220 -17.43 9.06 -6.17
C TYR A 220 -17.53 10.16 -5.10
N LYS A 221 -17.27 11.42 -5.48
CA LYS A 221 -17.40 12.56 -4.58
C LYS A 221 -18.82 12.69 -4.01
N GLU A 222 -19.84 12.46 -4.82
CA GLU A 222 -21.23 12.45 -4.37
C GLU A 222 -21.50 11.27 -3.42
N CYS A 223 -20.96 10.09 -3.72
CA CYS A 223 -21.03 8.91 -2.86
C CYS A 223 -20.44 9.20 -1.48
N ALA A 224 -19.20 9.68 -1.41
CA ALA A 224 -18.52 10.04 -0.17
C ALA A 224 -19.32 11.07 0.67
N ARG A 225 -19.91 12.08 0.02
CA ARG A 225 -20.77 13.06 0.69
C ARG A 225 -22.06 12.42 1.23
N ALA A 226 -22.69 11.55 0.45
CA ALA A 226 -23.89 10.83 0.88
C ALA A 226 -23.59 9.90 2.07
N THR A 227 -22.44 9.21 2.07
CA THR A 227 -21.97 8.38 3.19
C THR A 227 -21.83 9.22 4.47
N LEU A 228 -21.09 10.33 4.40
CA LEU A 228 -20.84 11.19 5.56
C LEU A 228 -22.11 11.91 6.06
N ALA A 229 -23.03 12.23 5.14
CA ALA A 229 -24.35 12.79 5.49
C ALA A 229 -25.36 11.73 5.96
N GLN A 230 -24.95 10.47 6.09
CA GLN A 230 -25.81 9.33 6.47
C GLN A 230 -27.02 9.10 5.56
N ASN A 231 -26.94 9.53 4.29
CA ASN A 231 -27.89 9.15 3.26
C ASN A 231 -27.50 7.79 2.69
N PHE A 232 -27.72 6.73 3.48
CA PHE A 232 -27.23 5.39 3.16
C PHE A 232 -27.85 4.80 1.89
N THR A 233 -29.12 5.10 1.60
CA THR A 233 -29.76 4.70 0.34
C THR A 233 -29.02 5.26 -0.87
N ARG A 234 -28.72 6.56 -0.87
CA ARG A 234 -27.96 7.20 -1.97
C ARG A 234 -26.53 6.69 -2.02
N SER A 235 -25.86 6.59 -0.87
CA SER A 235 -24.49 6.06 -0.77
C SER A 235 -24.41 4.66 -1.39
N LYS A 236 -25.29 3.74 -0.99
CA LYS A 236 -25.35 2.35 -1.48
C LYS A 236 -25.59 2.26 -2.99
N GLN A 237 -26.50 3.08 -3.53
CA GLN A 237 -26.75 3.13 -4.98
C GLN A 237 -25.48 3.55 -5.73
N LEU A 238 -24.84 4.63 -5.28
CA LEU A 238 -23.67 5.18 -5.96
C LEU A 238 -22.46 4.26 -5.86
N GLU A 239 -22.13 3.76 -4.66
CA GLU A 239 -21.00 2.83 -4.50
C GLU A 239 -21.22 1.51 -5.25
N SER A 240 -22.45 1.02 -5.40
CA SER A 240 -22.71 -0.23 -6.11
C SER A 240 -22.49 -0.07 -7.61
N PHE A 241 -22.96 1.06 -8.18
CA PHE A 241 -22.69 1.42 -9.56
C PHE A 241 -21.19 1.62 -9.81
N LEU A 242 -20.50 2.35 -8.93
CA LEU A 242 -19.06 2.56 -9.07
C LEU A 242 -18.28 1.26 -8.96
N ALA A 243 -18.63 0.40 -7.99
CA ALA A 243 -17.98 -0.89 -7.79
C ALA A 243 -18.18 -1.82 -8.98
N SER A 244 -19.35 -1.84 -9.63
CA SER A 244 -19.56 -2.69 -10.81
C SER A 244 -18.67 -2.25 -11.98
N VAL A 245 -18.58 -0.95 -12.25
CA VAL A 245 -17.72 -0.41 -13.31
C VAL A 245 -16.24 -0.69 -13.02
N ALA A 246 -15.80 -0.44 -11.79
CA ALA A 246 -14.41 -0.71 -11.41
C ALA A 246 -14.11 -2.22 -11.44
N TRP A 247 -15.04 -3.08 -11.01
CA TRP A 247 -14.88 -4.53 -11.04
C TRP A 247 -14.66 -5.07 -12.45
N GLU A 248 -15.45 -4.61 -13.44
CA GLU A 248 -15.25 -4.97 -14.85
C GLU A 248 -13.83 -4.61 -15.30
N LYS A 249 -13.32 -3.43 -14.92
CA LYS A 249 -11.97 -2.98 -15.27
C LYS A 249 -10.88 -3.81 -14.61
N LEU A 250 -11.05 -4.19 -13.35
CA LEU A 250 -10.08 -5.04 -12.64
C LEU A 250 -10.04 -6.49 -13.18
N ASN A 251 -11.12 -6.96 -13.80
CA ASN A 251 -11.25 -8.33 -14.29
C ASN A 251 -11.23 -8.44 -15.82
N THR A 252 -10.79 -7.39 -16.52
CA THR A 252 -10.57 -7.43 -17.97
C THR A 252 -9.09 -7.66 -18.25
N GLY A 253 -8.74 -8.80 -18.84
CA GLY A 253 -7.34 -9.13 -19.18
C GLY A 253 -6.55 -9.68 -17.99
N TYR A 254 -5.22 -9.60 -18.07
CA TYR A 254 -4.35 -10.03 -16.97
C TYR A 254 -4.34 -8.99 -15.85
N TYR A 255 -4.47 -9.43 -14.60
CA TYR A 255 -4.53 -8.51 -13.45
C TYR A 255 -3.29 -7.62 -13.35
N GLU A 256 -2.11 -8.12 -13.72
CA GLU A 256 -0.85 -7.36 -13.74
C GLU A 256 -0.86 -6.17 -14.71
N GLU A 257 -1.68 -6.20 -15.77
CA GLU A 257 -1.83 -5.13 -16.76
C GLU A 257 -2.84 -4.06 -16.32
N VAL A 258 -3.57 -4.31 -15.23
CA VAL A 258 -4.58 -3.38 -14.72
C VAL A 258 -3.90 -2.13 -14.18
N ASP A 259 -4.22 -0.99 -14.79
CA ASP A 259 -3.73 0.32 -14.39
C ASP A 259 -3.99 0.61 -12.91
N GLU A 260 -2.95 1.11 -12.23
CA GLU A 260 -2.98 1.38 -10.81
C GLU A 260 -4.11 2.34 -10.40
N ALA A 261 -4.48 3.29 -11.28
CA ALA A 261 -5.56 4.23 -11.02
C ALA A 261 -6.91 3.51 -10.79
N TRP A 262 -7.17 2.39 -11.47
CA TRP A 262 -8.37 1.58 -11.23
C TRP A 262 -8.32 0.82 -9.92
N ARG A 263 -7.14 0.32 -9.51
CA ARG A 263 -6.94 -0.34 -8.20
C ARG A 263 -7.16 0.64 -7.05
N VAL A 264 -6.61 1.85 -7.18
CA VAL A 264 -6.85 2.96 -6.24
C VAL A 264 -8.33 3.34 -6.23
N PHE A 265 -8.97 3.46 -7.41
CA PHE A 265 -10.37 3.83 -7.49
C PHE A 265 -11.30 2.81 -6.83
N TYR A 266 -11.09 1.51 -7.08
CA TYR A 266 -11.81 0.44 -6.43
C TYR A 266 -11.68 0.51 -4.90
N THR A 267 -10.45 0.71 -4.41
CA THR A 267 -10.16 0.85 -2.98
C THR A 267 -10.99 1.95 -2.35
N ILE A 268 -10.98 3.17 -2.92
CA ILE A 268 -11.68 4.30 -2.31
C ILE A 268 -13.21 4.13 -2.34
N ILE A 269 -13.76 3.41 -3.34
CA ILE A 269 -15.18 3.02 -3.38
C ILE A 269 -15.49 2.07 -2.22
N MET A 270 -14.64 1.06 -2.02
CA MET A 270 -14.77 0.10 -0.93
C MET A 270 -14.64 0.75 0.44
N MET A 271 -13.85 1.83 0.57
CA MET A 271 -13.80 2.65 1.78
C MET A 271 -15.13 3.34 2.08
N CYS A 272 -15.81 3.93 1.08
CA CYS A 272 -17.14 4.49 1.27
C CYS A 272 -18.13 3.41 1.73
N ARG A 273 -18.08 2.23 1.11
CA ARG A 273 -18.90 1.08 1.50
C ARG A 273 -18.64 0.65 2.93
N ALA A 274 -17.38 0.48 3.32
CA ALA A 274 -16.99 0.05 4.64
C ALA A 274 -17.42 1.06 5.72
N VAL A 275 -17.22 2.36 5.48
CA VAL A 275 -17.67 3.42 6.41
C VAL A 275 -19.19 3.43 6.53
N ARG A 276 -19.93 3.31 5.41
CA ARG A 276 -21.40 3.20 5.44
C ARG A 276 -21.84 2.01 6.29
N LEU A 277 -21.30 0.83 6.02
CA LEU A 277 -21.64 -0.41 6.74
C LEU A 277 -21.30 -0.32 8.23
N LYS A 278 -20.16 0.28 8.59
CA LYS A 278 -19.83 0.57 10.00
C LYS A 278 -20.89 1.45 10.66
N LEU A 279 -21.33 2.53 9.99
CA LEU A 279 -22.36 3.44 10.51
C LEU A 279 -23.74 2.75 10.63
N GLU A 280 -24.02 1.78 9.75
CA GLU A 280 -25.19 0.89 9.82
C GLU A 280 -25.02 -0.26 10.83
N ARG A 281 -23.89 -0.32 11.57
CA ARG A 281 -23.53 -1.35 12.56
C ARG A 281 -23.34 -2.75 11.98
N GLN A 282 -23.02 -2.85 10.70
CA GLN A 282 -22.67 -4.08 9.97
C GLN A 282 -21.14 -4.23 9.93
N ILE A 283 -20.54 -4.60 11.07
CA ILE A 283 -19.08 -4.57 11.27
C ILE A 283 -18.35 -5.62 10.43
N GLU A 284 -18.89 -6.84 10.34
CA GLU A 284 -18.28 -7.93 9.56
C GLU A 284 -18.31 -7.62 8.07
N GLU A 285 -19.43 -7.10 7.56
CA GLU A 285 -19.55 -6.67 6.17
C GLU A 285 -18.70 -5.44 5.86
N ALA A 286 -18.55 -4.53 6.83
CA ALA A 286 -17.61 -3.41 6.72
C ALA A 286 -16.16 -3.90 6.63
N LEU A 287 -15.79 -4.90 7.44
CA LEU A 287 -14.45 -5.50 7.43
C LEU A 287 -14.19 -6.22 6.10
N PHE A 288 -15.15 -7.03 5.64
CA PHE A 288 -15.10 -7.67 4.33
C PHE A 288 -14.92 -6.64 3.21
N ALA A 289 -15.65 -5.52 3.27
CA ALA A 289 -15.49 -4.44 2.32
C ALA A 289 -14.07 -3.84 2.33
N CYS A 290 -13.44 -3.70 3.51
CA CYS A 290 -12.06 -3.26 3.62
C CYS A 290 -11.10 -4.26 2.98
N ASP A 291 -11.23 -5.54 3.33
CA ASP A 291 -10.36 -6.60 2.81
C ASP A 291 -10.48 -6.75 1.30
N MET A 292 -11.69 -6.64 0.73
CA MET A 292 -11.87 -6.61 -0.71
C MET A 292 -11.14 -5.43 -1.37
N GLY A 293 -11.18 -4.25 -0.76
CA GLY A 293 -10.43 -3.08 -1.25
C GLY A 293 -8.91 -3.30 -1.21
N LEU A 294 -8.40 -4.00 -0.19
CA LEU A 294 -6.98 -4.32 -0.04
C LEU A 294 -6.52 -5.45 -0.98
N ILE A 295 -7.34 -6.49 -1.16
CA ILE A 295 -7.03 -7.65 -2.01
C ILE A 295 -7.09 -7.29 -3.49
N MET A 296 -8.16 -6.62 -3.92
CA MET A 296 -8.39 -6.31 -5.34
C MET A 296 -7.80 -4.97 -5.76
N GLY A 297 -7.47 -4.11 -4.79
CA GLY A 297 -6.94 -2.78 -5.00
C GLY A 297 -5.53 -2.64 -4.43
N ARG A 298 -5.34 -1.62 -3.59
CA ARG A 298 -4.13 -1.40 -2.80
C ARG A 298 -4.48 -0.50 -1.64
N ASP A 299 -3.67 -0.49 -0.58
CA ASP A 299 -3.89 0.52 0.45
C ASP A 299 -3.60 1.94 -0.06
N VAL A 300 -4.27 2.92 0.54
CA VAL A 300 -4.29 4.33 0.15
C VAL A 300 -4.19 5.24 1.38
N ASP A 301 -3.88 6.52 1.15
CA ASP A 301 -3.86 7.56 2.20
C ASP A 301 -2.98 7.17 3.42
N GLY A 302 -1.87 6.45 3.19
CA GLY A 302 -0.90 6.11 4.25
C GLY A 302 -1.38 5.01 5.20
N PHE A 303 -1.88 3.90 4.66
CA PHE A 303 -2.46 2.76 5.38
C PHE A 303 -3.87 2.99 5.94
N ALA A 304 -4.63 3.94 5.37
CA ALA A 304 -5.92 4.31 5.92
C ALA A 304 -6.93 3.15 5.88
N LEU A 305 -6.89 2.30 4.86
CA LEU A 305 -7.84 1.19 4.75
C LEU A 305 -7.44 0.01 5.65
N SER A 306 -6.17 -0.38 5.69
CA SER A 306 -5.73 -1.44 6.61
C SER A 306 -5.90 -1.03 8.07
N ASN A 307 -5.59 0.22 8.46
CA ASN A 307 -5.84 0.71 9.82
C ASN A 307 -7.34 0.69 10.17
N PHE A 308 -8.22 1.04 9.22
CA PHE A 308 -9.66 0.96 9.43
C PHE A 308 -10.13 -0.49 9.57
N ALA A 309 -9.61 -1.39 8.74
CA ALA A 309 -9.86 -2.84 8.84
C ALA A 309 -9.40 -3.39 10.19
N HIS A 310 -8.21 -3.01 10.65
CA HIS A 310 -7.69 -3.38 11.98
C HIS A 310 -8.64 -2.93 13.09
N HIS A 311 -9.09 -1.68 13.04
CA HIS A 311 -10.02 -1.15 14.04
C HIS A 311 -11.36 -1.90 14.04
N LEU A 312 -11.91 -2.21 12.86
CA LEU A 312 -13.12 -3.03 12.76
C LEU A 312 -12.90 -4.44 13.32
N HIS A 313 -11.78 -5.09 12.94
CA HIS A 313 -11.40 -6.41 13.46
C HIS A 313 -11.28 -6.40 15.00
N SER A 314 -10.61 -5.40 15.57
CA SER A 314 -10.41 -5.27 17.02
C SER A 314 -11.71 -5.12 17.83
N SER A 315 -12.82 -4.76 17.17
CA SER A 315 -14.15 -4.69 17.78
C SER A 315 -14.92 -6.01 17.75
N LEU A 316 -14.42 -7.02 17.02
CA LEU A 316 -15.00 -8.35 16.92
C LEU A 316 -14.40 -9.28 17.99
N SER A 317 -15.07 -10.41 18.24
CA SER A 317 -14.67 -11.34 19.30
C SER A 317 -13.39 -12.13 18.98
N GLU A 318 -12.51 -12.21 19.97
CA GLU A 318 -11.33 -13.07 19.93
C GLU A 318 -11.73 -14.57 19.94
N PRO A 319 -10.87 -15.47 19.44
CA PRO A 319 -11.11 -16.89 19.57
C PRO A 319 -11.05 -17.33 21.03
N THR A 320 -11.99 -18.16 21.47
CA THR A 320 -12.07 -18.63 22.86
C THR A 320 -11.16 -19.82 23.15
N THR A 321 -10.70 -20.52 22.11
CA THR A 321 -9.85 -21.70 22.21
C THR A 321 -8.64 -21.57 21.28
N PRO A 322 -7.45 -22.00 21.73
CA PRO A 322 -6.28 -22.12 20.86
C PRO A 322 -6.52 -23.09 19.71
N VAL A 323 -5.82 -22.88 18.60
CA VAL A 323 -5.94 -23.72 17.40
C VAL A 323 -5.39 -25.12 17.68
N SER A 324 -6.18 -26.15 17.38
CA SER A 324 -5.79 -27.55 17.56
C SER A 324 -5.20 -28.16 16.29
N LEU A 325 -3.95 -28.62 16.36
CA LEU A 325 -3.27 -29.33 15.27
C LEU A 325 -3.36 -30.86 15.38
N LYS A 326 -4.22 -31.41 16.26
CA LYS A 326 -4.26 -32.86 16.56
C LYS A 326 -4.62 -33.74 15.37
N THR A 327 -5.36 -33.20 14.40
CA THR A 327 -5.79 -33.88 13.19
C THR A 327 -4.72 -33.86 12.08
N GLN A 328 -3.68 -33.05 12.25
CA GLN A 328 -2.63 -32.87 11.24
C GLN A 328 -1.61 -34.01 11.29
N LYS A 329 -1.22 -34.48 10.10
CA LYS A 329 -0.28 -35.59 9.94
C LYS A 329 1.12 -35.05 9.68
N LEU A 330 2.12 -35.66 10.30
CA LEU A 330 3.52 -35.40 9.95
C LEU A 330 3.88 -36.31 8.78
N LEU A 331 4.01 -35.71 7.60
CA LEU A 331 4.31 -36.44 6.38
C LEU A 331 5.83 -36.61 6.23
N GLN A 332 6.19 -37.63 5.47
CA GLN A 332 7.56 -37.89 5.07
C GLN A 332 7.83 -37.25 3.71
N PRO A 333 9.07 -36.80 3.44
CA PRO A 333 9.43 -36.34 2.12
C PRO A 333 9.21 -37.45 1.08
N PRO A 334 8.85 -37.09 -0.17
CA PRO A 334 8.84 -38.03 -1.27
C PRO A 334 10.18 -38.77 -1.37
N PRO A 335 10.20 -40.02 -1.87
CA PRO A 335 11.45 -40.72 -2.10
C PRO A 335 12.36 -39.92 -3.05
N PRO A 336 13.68 -39.91 -2.83
CA PRO A 336 14.62 -39.30 -3.75
C PRO A 336 14.49 -39.93 -5.14
N LEU A 337 14.54 -39.10 -6.19
CA LEU A 337 14.57 -39.60 -7.55
C LEU A 337 15.96 -40.13 -7.90
N PRO A 338 16.09 -41.09 -8.83
CA PRO A 338 17.39 -41.60 -9.27
C PRO A 338 18.34 -40.53 -9.81
N ASN A 339 17.80 -39.44 -10.38
CA ASN A 339 18.55 -38.29 -10.93
C ASN A 339 18.61 -37.10 -9.96
N SER A 340 18.20 -37.26 -8.70
CA SER A 340 18.25 -36.19 -7.70
C SER A 340 19.52 -36.22 -6.85
N ILE A 341 20.03 -35.04 -6.52
CA ILE A 341 21.06 -34.82 -5.50
C ILE A 341 20.55 -33.81 -4.46
N TYR A 342 21.23 -33.69 -3.33
CA TYR A 342 20.83 -32.70 -2.32
C TYR A 342 21.31 -31.30 -2.68
N VAL A 343 20.49 -30.29 -2.37
CA VAL A 343 20.92 -28.87 -2.39
C VAL A 343 22.03 -28.66 -1.36
N ASP A 344 23.04 -27.88 -1.72
CA ASP A 344 24.10 -27.48 -0.80
C ASP A 344 23.55 -26.68 0.39
N VAL A 345 24.23 -26.79 1.53
CA VAL A 345 23.86 -26.13 2.78
C VAL A 345 24.99 -25.22 3.23
N CYS A 346 24.65 -24.00 3.64
CA CYS A 346 25.57 -23.06 4.28
C CYS A 346 24.93 -22.44 5.53
N GLU A 347 25.77 -21.96 6.44
CA GLU A 347 25.34 -21.25 7.65
C GLU A 347 25.67 -19.77 7.48
N LEU A 348 24.63 -18.92 7.35
CA LEU A 348 24.74 -17.44 7.29
C LEU A 348 25.96 -16.93 6.48
N PRO A 349 26.05 -17.26 5.17
CA PRO A 349 27.18 -16.89 4.33
C PRO A 349 27.41 -15.38 4.29
N SER A 350 28.67 -14.96 4.19
CA SER A 350 29.00 -13.55 4.00
C SER A 350 28.39 -13.00 2.70
N PHE A 351 28.25 -11.67 2.60
CA PHE A 351 27.79 -11.01 1.38
C PHE A 351 28.63 -11.39 0.15
N GLU A 352 29.94 -11.56 0.31
CA GLU A 352 30.82 -11.95 -0.81
C GLU A 352 30.52 -13.38 -1.29
N GLU A 353 30.31 -14.32 -0.36
CA GLU A 353 29.94 -15.69 -0.67
C GLU A 353 28.56 -15.76 -1.33
N MET A 354 27.58 -15.02 -0.80
CA MET A 354 26.25 -14.94 -1.40
C MET A 354 26.29 -14.31 -2.79
N LEU A 355 27.08 -13.26 -2.99
CA LEU A 355 27.24 -12.67 -4.32
C LEU A 355 27.80 -13.69 -5.33
N LYS A 356 28.73 -14.55 -4.92
CA LYS A 356 29.25 -15.66 -5.76
C LYS A 356 28.15 -16.68 -6.05
N ILE A 357 27.36 -17.07 -5.05
CA ILE A 357 26.24 -18.01 -5.18
C ILE A 357 25.19 -17.49 -6.18
N ILE A 358 24.78 -16.23 -6.03
CA ILE A 358 23.78 -15.58 -6.89
C ILE A 358 24.32 -15.47 -8.33
N ARG A 359 25.58 -15.03 -8.52
CA ARG A 359 26.23 -14.97 -9.85
C ARG A 359 26.29 -16.32 -10.55
N ASN A 360 26.55 -17.38 -9.79
CA ASN A 360 26.60 -18.75 -10.32
C ASN A 360 25.23 -19.41 -10.45
N LYS A 361 24.13 -18.70 -10.11
CA LYS A 361 22.75 -19.21 -10.10
C LYS A 361 22.63 -20.57 -9.41
N LYS A 362 23.25 -20.69 -8.23
CA LYS A 362 23.25 -21.95 -7.47
C LYS A 362 22.19 -21.93 -6.37
N PRO A 363 21.24 -22.88 -6.30
CA PRO A 363 20.33 -22.99 -5.17
C PRO A 363 21.11 -23.39 -3.92
N VAL A 364 20.77 -22.80 -2.77
CA VAL A 364 21.45 -23.10 -1.50
C VAL A 364 20.48 -22.98 -0.33
N VAL A 365 20.56 -23.91 0.62
CA VAL A 365 19.87 -23.82 1.90
C VAL A 365 20.76 -23.04 2.88
N ILE A 366 20.25 -21.92 3.37
CA ILE A 366 20.89 -21.07 4.37
C ILE A 366 20.27 -21.39 5.73
N LYS A 367 21.06 -22.01 6.61
CA LYS A 367 20.63 -22.34 7.97
C LYS A 367 20.63 -21.11 8.87
N GLY A 368 19.58 -21.01 9.68
CA GLY A 368 19.47 -20.05 10.76
C GLY A 368 19.17 -18.60 10.36
N LEU A 369 18.88 -18.33 9.09
CA LEU A 369 18.57 -16.98 8.59
C LEU A 369 17.33 -16.39 9.27
N VAL A 370 16.32 -17.22 9.54
CA VAL A 370 15.03 -16.80 10.09
C VAL A 370 15.06 -16.74 11.63
N ASN A 371 16.08 -17.30 12.28
CA ASN A 371 16.14 -17.44 13.75
C ASN A 371 16.06 -16.11 14.51
N GLN A 372 16.44 -15.01 13.86
CA GLN A 372 16.42 -13.67 14.45
C GLN A 372 15.10 -12.93 14.24
N TRP A 373 14.20 -13.43 13.40
CA TRP A 373 12.90 -12.80 13.17
C TRP A 373 12.03 -12.92 14.43
N PRO A 374 11.31 -11.85 14.82
CA PRO A 374 10.29 -11.98 15.87
C PRO A 374 9.25 -13.07 15.54
N ALA A 375 8.90 -13.22 14.26
CA ALA A 375 8.03 -14.28 13.74
C ALA A 375 8.47 -15.69 14.18
N PHE A 376 9.77 -15.98 14.21
CA PHE A 376 10.28 -17.30 14.59
C PHE A 376 9.87 -17.73 16.01
N ARG A 377 9.61 -16.76 16.90
CA ARG A 377 9.16 -17.01 18.28
C ARG A 377 7.67 -16.79 18.47
N LYS A 378 7.10 -15.82 17.74
CA LYS A 378 5.70 -15.39 17.90
C LYS A 378 4.73 -16.25 17.09
N TRP A 379 5.09 -16.56 15.84
CA TRP A 379 4.13 -17.08 14.87
C TRP A 379 3.79 -18.54 15.14
N ASN A 380 2.50 -18.78 15.25
CA ASN A 380 1.87 -20.08 15.23
C ASN A 380 0.41 -19.88 14.76
N PHE A 381 -0.32 -20.96 14.50
CA PHE A 381 -1.69 -20.85 14.00
C PHE A 381 -2.65 -20.13 14.96
N SER A 382 -2.45 -20.23 16.28
CA SER A 382 -3.26 -19.49 17.26
C SER A 382 -2.98 -18.00 17.20
N TYR A 383 -1.70 -17.60 17.11
CA TYR A 383 -1.32 -16.19 16.94
C TYR A 383 -2.01 -15.56 15.72
N PHE A 384 -1.98 -16.23 14.57
CA PHE A 384 -2.68 -15.71 13.38
C PHE A 384 -4.20 -15.69 13.54
N ASN A 385 -4.80 -16.73 14.15
CA ASN A 385 -6.25 -16.76 14.36
C ASN A 385 -6.74 -15.66 15.33
N GLU A 386 -5.92 -15.29 16.31
CA GLU A 386 -6.15 -14.16 17.21
C GLU A 386 -6.00 -12.82 16.48
N LEU A 387 -4.89 -12.63 15.76
CA LEU A 387 -4.56 -11.35 15.12
C LEU A 387 -5.46 -11.03 13.92
N ILE A 388 -5.76 -12.05 13.10
CA ILE A 388 -6.37 -11.85 11.77
C ILE A 388 -7.60 -12.73 11.52
N GLY A 389 -8.14 -13.39 12.54
CA GLY A 389 -9.19 -14.40 12.39
C GLY A 389 -10.42 -13.93 11.60
N HIS A 390 -10.83 -12.67 11.72
CA HIS A 390 -11.98 -12.14 10.97
C HIS A 390 -11.62 -11.54 9.62
N ARG A 391 -10.33 -11.45 9.28
CA ARG A 391 -9.87 -10.92 8.00
C ARG A 391 -10.17 -11.90 6.88
N THR A 392 -10.63 -11.39 5.76
CA THR A 392 -10.90 -12.18 4.55
C THR A 392 -9.59 -12.44 3.82
N VAL A 393 -9.38 -13.69 3.40
CA VAL A 393 -8.19 -14.14 2.70
C VAL A 393 -8.56 -15.03 1.51
N PRO A 394 -7.78 -15.02 0.41
CA PRO A 394 -7.95 -15.94 -0.69
C PRO A 394 -7.37 -17.31 -0.32
N ILE A 395 -8.20 -18.35 -0.42
CA ILE A 395 -7.81 -19.74 -0.16
C ILE A 395 -7.97 -20.54 -1.43
N GLU A 396 -6.90 -21.20 -1.85
CA GLU A 396 -6.91 -22.23 -2.88
C GLU A 396 -7.42 -23.53 -2.28
N ILE A 397 -8.39 -24.17 -2.93
CA ILE A 397 -8.96 -25.45 -2.51
C ILE A 397 -8.76 -26.46 -3.64
N GLY A 398 -8.14 -27.59 -3.31
CA GLY A 398 -7.83 -28.65 -4.24
C GLY A 398 -6.42 -29.19 -4.01
N ASN A 399 -6.07 -30.30 -4.69
CA ASN A 399 -4.75 -30.91 -4.50
C ASN A 399 -3.62 -30.09 -5.14
N SER A 400 -3.90 -29.45 -6.27
CA SER A 400 -2.94 -28.66 -7.03
C SER A 400 -3.68 -27.63 -7.89
N TYR A 401 -3.11 -26.43 -8.04
CA TYR A 401 -3.68 -25.39 -8.93
C TYR A 401 -3.67 -25.77 -10.42
N ALA A 402 -2.99 -26.85 -10.76
CA ALA A 402 -2.91 -27.37 -12.11
C ALA A 402 -4.03 -28.40 -12.43
N ASP A 403 -4.90 -28.69 -11.45
CA ASP A 403 -5.99 -29.67 -11.51
C ASP A 403 -7.32 -29.00 -11.88
N ASN A 404 -8.25 -29.73 -12.51
CA ASN A 404 -9.51 -29.18 -13.02
C ASN A 404 -10.55 -28.82 -11.93
N ASP A 405 -10.41 -29.39 -10.73
CA ASP A 405 -11.26 -29.17 -9.56
C ASP A 405 -10.75 -28.05 -8.64
N TRP A 406 -9.62 -27.42 -8.99
CA TRP A 406 -9.08 -26.30 -8.24
C TRP A 406 -9.99 -25.08 -8.31
N GLN A 407 -10.16 -24.43 -7.16
CA GLN A 407 -10.87 -23.17 -7.04
C GLN A 407 -10.22 -22.26 -6.02
N GLN A 408 -10.30 -20.96 -6.25
CA GLN A 408 -9.95 -19.95 -5.26
C GLN A 408 -11.23 -19.39 -4.63
N VAL A 409 -11.32 -19.46 -3.31
CA VAL A 409 -12.48 -18.99 -2.53
C VAL A 409 -12.04 -18.00 -1.47
N LEU A 410 -12.77 -16.89 -1.37
CA LEU A 410 -12.60 -15.94 -0.28
C LEU A 410 -13.34 -16.42 0.97
N MET A 411 -12.65 -16.47 2.10
CA MET A 411 -13.25 -16.74 3.41
C MET A 411 -12.48 -16.03 4.51
N THR A 412 -13.03 -16.00 5.71
CA THR A 412 -12.28 -15.47 6.86
C THR A 412 -11.14 -16.42 7.22
N PHE A 413 -10.04 -15.88 7.73
CA PHE A 413 -8.91 -16.68 8.17
C PHE A 413 -9.33 -17.70 9.25
N ARG A 414 -10.25 -17.34 10.13
CA ARG A 414 -10.81 -18.25 11.14
C ARG A 414 -11.57 -19.42 10.51
N THR A 415 -12.39 -19.17 9.49
CA THR A 415 -13.06 -20.25 8.75
C THR A 415 -12.03 -21.16 8.07
N PHE A 416 -10.96 -20.59 7.50
CA PHE A 416 -9.86 -21.37 6.95
C PHE A 416 -9.21 -22.30 7.99
N ILE A 417 -8.87 -21.76 9.17
CA ILE A 417 -8.33 -22.55 10.28
C ILE A 417 -9.27 -23.71 10.66
N GLN A 418 -10.54 -23.41 10.90
CA GLN A 418 -11.52 -24.41 11.34
C GLN A 418 -11.73 -25.52 10.31
N LYS A 419 -11.77 -25.16 9.02
CA LYS A 419 -12.07 -26.10 7.93
C LYS A 419 -10.87 -26.94 7.49
N PHE A 420 -9.67 -26.37 7.46
CA PHE A 420 -8.52 -26.99 6.79
C PHE A 420 -7.34 -27.28 7.72
N ILE A 421 -7.26 -26.62 8.88
CA ILE A 421 -6.19 -26.85 9.86
C ILE A 421 -6.67 -27.71 11.02
N GLU A 422 -7.85 -27.45 11.58
CA GLU A 422 -8.36 -28.18 12.74
C GLU A 422 -9.11 -29.47 12.37
N CYS A 423 -9.66 -29.53 11.16
CA CYS A 423 -10.42 -30.67 10.64
C CYS A 423 -9.76 -31.26 9.40
N GLU A 424 -9.93 -32.57 9.18
CA GLU A 424 -9.72 -33.14 7.85
C GLU A 424 -10.89 -32.72 6.95
N ASN A 425 -10.59 -32.26 5.73
CA ASN A 425 -11.59 -31.79 4.77
C ASN A 425 -11.72 -32.78 3.61
N SER A 426 -12.96 -33.10 3.24
CA SER A 426 -13.27 -33.98 2.09
C SER A 426 -12.92 -33.36 0.75
N ASP A 427 -12.90 -32.03 0.67
CA ASP A 427 -12.72 -31.29 -0.58
C ASP A 427 -11.23 -31.04 -0.91
N GLY A 428 -10.32 -31.72 -0.19
CA GLY A 428 -8.87 -31.55 -0.33
C GLY A 428 -8.28 -30.49 0.60
N PRO A 429 -6.97 -30.22 0.50
CA PRO A 429 -6.31 -29.23 1.33
C PRO A 429 -6.71 -27.81 0.91
N GLY A 430 -6.86 -26.93 1.90
CA GLY A 430 -6.99 -25.49 1.69
C GLY A 430 -5.63 -24.83 1.87
N TYR A 431 -5.25 -23.93 0.97
CA TYR A 431 -3.95 -23.28 1.00
C TYR A 431 -4.08 -21.77 0.81
N LEU A 432 -3.65 -20.98 1.80
CA LEU A 432 -3.40 -19.56 1.60
C LEU A 432 -2.04 -19.46 0.92
N ALA A 433 -2.07 -19.37 -0.40
CA ALA A 433 -0.90 -19.44 -1.27
C ALA A 433 -0.63 -18.09 -1.92
N GLN A 434 0.65 -17.72 -2.03
CA GLN A 434 1.12 -16.54 -2.76
C GLN A 434 0.36 -15.23 -2.45
N HIS A 435 -0.05 -15.03 -1.20
CA HIS A 435 -0.83 -13.86 -0.83
C HIS A 435 0.07 -12.74 -0.28
N ARG A 436 -0.16 -11.51 -0.74
CA ARG A 436 0.49 -10.28 -0.24
C ARG A 436 -0.13 -9.83 1.08
N LEU A 437 -0.18 -10.73 2.06
CA LEU A 437 -0.86 -10.51 3.35
C LEU A 437 -0.31 -9.31 4.11
N PHE A 438 0.98 -9.00 3.95
CA PHE A 438 1.65 -7.86 4.59
C PHE A 438 1.13 -6.50 4.09
N ASP A 439 0.64 -6.42 2.86
CA ASP A 439 0.01 -5.20 2.34
C ASP A 439 -1.39 -5.02 2.93
N GLN A 440 -2.09 -6.13 3.17
CA GLN A 440 -3.41 -6.14 3.80
C GLN A 440 -3.34 -5.91 5.32
N ILE A 441 -2.25 -6.37 5.96
CA ILE A 441 -2.05 -6.41 7.42
C ILE A 441 -0.62 -5.95 7.74
N PRO A 442 -0.34 -4.63 7.66
CA PRO A 442 1.01 -4.08 7.81
C PRO A 442 1.67 -4.38 9.15
N GLU A 443 0.89 -4.68 10.20
CA GLU A 443 1.42 -5.03 11.53
C GLU A 443 2.26 -6.32 11.52
N LEU A 444 2.06 -7.20 10.53
CA LEU A 444 2.88 -8.40 10.35
C LEU A 444 4.29 -8.09 9.84
N LEU A 445 4.53 -6.90 9.27
CA LEU A 445 5.87 -6.48 8.83
C LEU A 445 6.83 -6.31 10.01
N ASP A 446 6.32 -5.95 11.19
CA ASP A 446 7.12 -5.80 12.41
C ASP A 446 7.71 -7.14 12.88
N ASP A 447 7.21 -8.26 12.37
CA ASP A 447 7.63 -9.62 12.76
C ASP A 447 8.64 -10.27 11.83
N ILE A 448 8.90 -9.67 10.67
CA ILE A 448 9.81 -10.24 9.66
C ILE A 448 10.98 -9.29 9.39
N ILE A 449 12.08 -9.85 8.89
CA ILE A 449 13.25 -9.08 8.48
C ILE A 449 13.54 -9.47 7.03
N ILE A 450 13.43 -8.52 6.10
CA ILE A 450 13.81 -8.78 4.71
C ILE A 450 15.29 -9.23 4.70
N PRO A 451 15.62 -10.41 4.16
CA PRO A 451 17.00 -10.87 4.13
C PRO A 451 17.91 -9.86 3.45
N ASP A 452 19.03 -9.52 4.10
CA ASP A 452 19.97 -8.52 3.57
C ASP A 452 20.48 -8.86 2.16
N TYR A 453 20.53 -10.14 1.81
CA TYR A 453 20.93 -10.59 0.46
C TYR A 453 19.97 -10.11 -0.65
N CYS A 454 18.73 -9.75 -0.32
CA CYS A 454 17.82 -9.13 -1.29
C CYS A 454 18.33 -7.76 -1.76
N SER A 455 19.27 -7.12 -1.05
CA SER A 455 19.89 -5.85 -1.45
C SER A 455 20.72 -5.95 -2.74
N PHE A 456 21.04 -7.17 -3.20
CA PHE A 456 21.61 -7.42 -4.52
C PHE A 456 20.60 -7.21 -5.67
N GLY A 457 19.34 -6.92 -5.34
CA GLY A 457 18.31 -6.58 -6.31
C GLY A 457 18.52 -5.23 -6.99
N GLU A 458 17.90 -5.03 -8.16
CA GLU A 458 17.98 -3.80 -8.97
C GLU A 458 17.61 -2.54 -8.17
N ASP A 459 16.55 -2.65 -7.37
CA ASP A 459 15.93 -1.57 -6.61
C ASP A 459 16.27 -1.62 -5.11
N GLY A 460 17.26 -2.42 -4.72
CA GLY A 460 17.61 -2.63 -3.31
C GLY A 460 16.49 -3.31 -2.51
N LEU A 461 16.37 -2.96 -1.23
CA LEU A 461 15.41 -3.59 -0.30
C LEU A 461 13.99 -3.00 -0.39
N ASP A 462 13.82 -1.84 -1.02
CA ASP A 462 12.55 -1.09 -1.01
C ASP A 462 11.48 -1.70 -1.93
N ASN A 463 11.86 -2.59 -2.86
CA ASN A 463 10.97 -3.19 -3.87
C ASN A 463 10.96 -4.72 -3.84
N VAL A 464 11.17 -5.30 -2.66
CA VAL A 464 11.09 -6.76 -2.47
C VAL A 464 9.62 -7.15 -2.36
N ASP A 465 9.15 -8.05 -3.22
CA ASP A 465 7.79 -8.59 -3.09
C ASP A 465 7.76 -9.63 -1.98
N ILE A 466 6.90 -9.42 -0.99
CA ILE A 466 6.78 -10.31 0.17
C ILE A 466 5.43 -11.01 0.10
N ASN A 467 5.47 -12.34 -0.04
CA ASN A 467 4.27 -13.18 0.00
C ASN A 467 4.35 -14.15 1.18
N ILE A 468 3.18 -14.54 1.68
CA ILE A 468 3.07 -15.56 2.73
C ILE A 468 2.37 -16.81 2.20
N TRP A 469 2.73 -17.95 2.78
CA TRP A 469 2.20 -19.26 2.47
C TRP A 469 1.77 -19.95 3.77
N ILE A 470 0.47 -20.19 3.97
CA ILE A 470 -0.07 -20.82 5.17
C ILE A 470 -0.97 -21.99 4.77
N GLY A 471 -0.68 -23.18 5.29
CA GLY A 471 -1.46 -24.37 4.96
C GLY A 471 -1.27 -25.54 5.93
N PRO A 472 -2.16 -26.55 5.85
CA PRO A 472 -1.98 -27.82 6.55
C PRO A 472 -0.81 -28.62 5.96
N SER A 473 -0.49 -29.75 6.59
CA SER A 473 0.34 -30.76 5.95
C SER A 473 -0.31 -31.25 4.65
N GLY A 474 0.49 -31.46 3.61
CA GLY A 474 0.02 -32.02 2.34
C GLY A 474 -0.31 -31.01 1.25
N THR A 475 -0.23 -29.69 1.51
CA THR A 475 -0.35 -28.70 0.44
C THR A 475 0.77 -28.84 -0.59
N VAL A 476 0.43 -28.64 -1.86
CA VAL A 476 1.33 -28.79 -3.00
C VAL A 476 1.35 -27.51 -3.82
N SER A 477 2.54 -27.05 -4.16
CA SER A 477 2.75 -26.17 -5.32
C SER A 477 3.41 -27.03 -6.41
N PRO A 478 2.70 -27.33 -7.52
CA PRO A 478 3.23 -28.02 -8.69
C PRO A 478 4.57 -27.46 -9.18
N LEU A 479 5.30 -28.24 -9.98
CA LEU A 479 6.57 -27.78 -10.53
C LEU A 479 6.33 -26.58 -11.46
N HIS A 480 6.83 -25.40 -11.09
CA HIS A 480 6.72 -24.16 -11.87
C HIS A 480 7.97 -23.31 -11.72
N PHE A 481 8.12 -22.26 -12.51
CA PHE A 481 9.17 -21.26 -12.31
C PHE A 481 8.61 -19.84 -12.15
N ASP A 482 9.37 -19.04 -11.41
CA ASP A 482 9.12 -17.61 -11.22
C ASP A 482 10.16 -16.76 -11.97
N PRO A 483 9.79 -15.56 -12.43
CA PRO A 483 10.70 -14.66 -13.14
C PRO A 483 11.74 -13.97 -12.24
N LYS A 484 11.49 -13.91 -10.92
CA LYS A 484 12.38 -13.27 -9.93
C LYS A 484 13.15 -14.30 -9.12
N SER A 485 14.26 -13.89 -8.54
CA SER A 485 14.94 -14.71 -7.53
C SER A 485 14.16 -14.66 -6.22
N ASN A 486 14.24 -15.70 -5.41
CA ASN A 486 13.44 -15.84 -4.19
C ASN A 486 14.30 -16.28 -3.00
N MET A 487 14.19 -15.56 -1.88
CA MET A 487 14.59 -16.06 -0.56
C MET A 487 13.36 -16.69 0.12
N PHE A 488 13.21 -18.01 0.00
CA PHE A 488 12.07 -18.74 0.54
C PHE A 488 12.34 -19.16 2.00
N CYS A 489 11.79 -18.39 2.94
CA CYS A 489 12.05 -18.50 4.37
C CYS A 489 10.99 -19.37 5.07
N GLN A 490 11.43 -20.39 5.81
CA GLN A 490 10.54 -21.29 6.55
C GLN A 490 10.41 -20.84 8.01
N VAL A 491 9.20 -20.46 8.44
CA VAL A 491 8.95 -19.95 9.81
C VAL A 491 8.39 -21.05 10.71
N VAL A 492 7.38 -21.80 10.23
CA VAL A 492 6.71 -22.88 10.99
C VAL A 492 6.63 -24.14 10.15
N GLY A 493 6.86 -25.30 10.77
CA GLY A 493 6.77 -26.60 10.10
C GLY A 493 7.90 -26.88 9.11
N ARG A 494 7.77 -27.99 8.37
CA ARG A 494 8.74 -28.41 7.35
C ARG A 494 8.12 -28.43 5.95
N LYS A 495 8.92 -28.09 4.95
CA LYS A 495 8.57 -28.24 3.52
C LYS A 495 9.66 -29.00 2.79
N PHE A 496 9.26 -29.93 1.94
CA PHE A 496 10.13 -30.56 0.95
C PHE A 496 10.10 -29.74 -0.33
N LEU A 497 11.27 -29.49 -0.91
CA LEU A 497 11.40 -28.77 -2.18
C LEU A 497 12.25 -29.57 -3.15
N ARG A 498 11.82 -29.57 -4.41
CA ARG A 498 12.54 -30.13 -5.55
C ARG A 498 12.78 -29.03 -6.57
N ILE A 499 14.04 -28.78 -6.88
CA ILE A 499 14.51 -27.64 -7.67
C ILE A 499 15.20 -28.16 -8.92
N ILE A 500 14.89 -27.57 -10.07
CA ILE A 500 15.44 -27.94 -11.37
C ILE A 500 15.94 -26.66 -12.07
N PRO A 501 17.20 -26.62 -12.55
CA PRO A 501 17.75 -25.43 -13.18
C PRO A 501 16.95 -24.95 -14.39
N ALA A 502 16.95 -23.64 -14.63
CA ALA A 502 16.30 -23.04 -15.81
C ALA A 502 16.77 -23.64 -17.14
N ALA A 503 18.05 -24.07 -17.21
CA ALA A 503 18.62 -24.73 -18.39
C ALA A 503 17.96 -26.08 -18.73
N GLU A 504 17.27 -26.69 -17.79
CA GLU A 504 16.57 -27.97 -17.93
C GLU A 504 15.10 -27.80 -18.37
N THR A 505 14.68 -26.58 -18.76
CA THR A 505 13.29 -26.26 -19.12
C THR A 505 12.68 -27.25 -20.12
N GLU A 506 13.45 -27.70 -21.12
CA GLU A 506 12.95 -28.66 -22.09
C GLU A 506 12.76 -30.08 -21.53
N ASN A 507 13.40 -30.42 -20.42
CA ASN A 507 13.33 -31.73 -19.78
C ASN A 507 12.18 -31.83 -18.77
N VAL A 508 11.52 -30.71 -18.44
CA VAL A 508 10.40 -30.65 -17.49
C VAL A 508 9.04 -30.41 -18.14
N TYR A 509 8.95 -30.45 -19.48
CA TYR A 509 7.71 -30.43 -20.24
C TYR A 509 6.72 -29.33 -19.78
N PRO A 510 7.05 -28.05 -20.00
CA PRO A 510 6.14 -26.93 -19.72
C PRO A 510 4.80 -27.12 -20.43
N ARG A 511 3.71 -26.62 -19.84
CA ARG A 511 2.43 -26.53 -20.53
C ARG A 511 2.56 -25.54 -21.69
N GLN A 512 2.00 -25.88 -22.85
CA GLN A 512 2.20 -25.09 -24.08
C GLN A 512 1.13 -24.01 -24.31
N ASP A 513 -0.06 -24.18 -23.73
CA ASP A 513 -1.21 -23.30 -23.96
C ASP A 513 -1.83 -22.82 -22.64
N GLY A 514 -2.45 -21.64 -22.68
CA GLY A 514 -3.18 -21.04 -21.56
C GLY A 514 -2.33 -20.15 -20.64
N ILE A 515 -2.81 -19.92 -19.43
CA ILE A 515 -2.20 -19.01 -18.43
C ILE A 515 -1.07 -19.70 -17.64
N LEU A 516 -0.98 -21.04 -17.68
CA LEU A 516 -0.06 -21.86 -16.87
C LEU A 516 1.20 -22.31 -17.63
N THR A 517 1.68 -21.52 -18.59
CA THR A 517 2.87 -21.88 -19.41
C THR A 517 4.16 -21.97 -18.60
N ASN A 518 4.21 -21.34 -17.44
CA ASN A 518 5.31 -21.45 -16.48
C ASN A 518 5.21 -22.69 -15.56
N THR A 519 4.21 -23.56 -15.75
CA THR A 519 3.98 -24.77 -14.95
C THR A 519 4.22 -26.03 -15.78
N SER A 520 4.84 -27.04 -15.17
CA SER A 520 5.15 -28.33 -15.77
C SER A 520 3.91 -29.20 -15.91
N GLN A 521 3.94 -30.12 -16.87
CA GLN A 521 2.96 -31.19 -17.00
C GLN A 521 3.24 -32.37 -16.04
N ILE A 522 4.44 -32.46 -15.49
CA ILE A 522 4.91 -33.62 -14.72
C ILE A 522 4.50 -33.51 -13.26
N ASP A 523 3.89 -34.57 -12.72
CA ASP A 523 3.88 -34.78 -11.27
C ASP A 523 5.25 -35.29 -10.81
N VAL A 524 6.10 -34.37 -10.38
CA VAL A 524 7.47 -34.70 -9.98
C VAL A 524 7.55 -35.58 -8.73
N ARG A 525 6.47 -35.81 -7.98
CA ARG A 525 6.48 -36.78 -6.87
C ARG A 525 6.66 -38.20 -7.37
N CYS A 526 6.05 -38.51 -8.52
CA CYS A 526 6.07 -39.81 -9.17
C CYS A 526 6.03 -39.62 -10.70
N PRO A 527 7.15 -39.21 -11.31
CA PRO A 527 7.18 -38.85 -12.73
C PRO A 527 6.91 -40.08 -13.61
N ASP A 528 5.95 -39.96 -14.54
CA ASP A 528 5.75 -40.97 -15.59
C ASP A 528 6.85 -40.83 -16.66
N LEU A 529 7.90 -41.65 -16.55
CA LEU A 529 9.03 -41.64 -17.48
C LEU A 529 8.72 -42.32 -18.82
N THR A 530 7.54 -42.92 -18.99
CA THR A 530 7.07 -43.41 -20.28
C THR A 530 6.49 -42.28 -21.12
N GLU A 531 5.72 -41.40 -20.47
CA GLU A 531 5.14 -40.19 -21.08
C GLU A 531 6.17 -39.05 -21.19
N PHE A 532 7.00 -38.86 -20.15
CA PHE A 532 7.98 -37.77 -20.04
C PHE A 532 9.44 -38.29 -19.99
N PRO A 533 9.92 -39.00 -21.03
CA PRO A 533 11.20 -39.71 -20.97
C PRO A 533 12.42 -38.80 -20.78
N ARG A 534 12.38 -37.54 -21.23
CA ARG A 534 13.50 -36.59 -21.09
C ARG A 534 13.78 -36.21 -19.63
N PHE A 535 12.79 -36.35 -18.75
CA PHE A 535 12.95 -36.01 -17.34
C PHE A 535 14.01 -36.88 -16.63
N ARG A 536 14.31 -38.07 -17.17
CA ARG A 536 15.38 -38.94 -16.67
C ARG A 536 16.76 -38.26 -16.71
N GLU A 537 16.98 -37.38 -17.69
CA GLU A 537 18.24 -36.68 -17.89
C GLU A 537 18.28 -35.32 -17.17
N ALA A 538 17.17 -34.89 -16.55
CA ALA A 538 17.12 -33.61 -15.86
C ALA A 538 18.03 -33.61 -14.62
N HIS A 539 18.73 -32.51 -14.39
CA HIS A 539 19.43 -32.27 -13.13
C HIS A 539 18.43 -31.83 -12.06
N VAL A 540 18.29 -32.61 -11.00
CA VAL A 540 17.31 -32.39 -9.93
C VAL A 540 18.02 -32.18 -8.60
N PHE A 541 17.61 -31.15 -7.86
CA PHE A 541 18.08 -30.89 -6.50
C PHE A 541 16.94 -31.00 -5.48
N ASP A 542 17.13 -31.79 -4.45
CA ASP A 542 16.14 -31.99 -3.37
C ASP A 542 16.63 -31.36 -2.07
N CYS A 543 15.70 -30.80 -1.29
CA CYS A 543 15.96 -30.38 0.09
C CYS A 543 14.72 -30.45 0.96
N THR A 544 14.92 -30.47 2.27
CA THR A 544 13.86 -30.24 3.25
C THR A 544 14.23 -29.02 4.08
N LEU A 545 13.37 -28.01 4.05
CA LEU A 545 13.49 -26.84 4.90
C LEU A 545 12.81 -27.11 6.23
N CYS A 546 13.52 -26.84 7.32
CA CYS A 546 12.99 -26.79 8.67
C CYS A 546 12.72 -25.33 9.06
N ALA A 547 11.92 -25.13 10.11
CA ALA A 547 11.76 -23.81 10.71
C ALA A 547 13.14 -23.21 11.06
N GLY A 548 13.38 -21.97 10.63
CA GLY A 548 14.67 -21.29 10.78
C GLY A 548 15.49 -21.20 9.48
N ASP A 549 15.22 -22.10 8.54
CA ASP A 549 15.96 -22.19 7.27
C ASP A 549 15.41 -21.24 6.21
N CYS A 550 16.26 -20.92 5.24
CA CYS A 550 15.87 -20.25 4.00
C CYS A 550 16.46 -20.97 2.79
N LEU A 551 15.70 -21.12 1.71
CA LEU A 551 16.23 -21.55 0.41
C LEU A 551 16.38 -20.34 -0.51
N PHE A 552 17.58 -20.13 -1.05
CA PHE A 552 17.75 -19.25 -2.20
C PHE A 552 17.38 -20.01 -3.48
N ILE A 553 16.40 -19.50 -4.21
CA ILE A 553 15.96 -20.01 -5.52
C ILE A 553 16.32 -18.97 -6.58
N PRO A 554 17.23 -19.26 -7.51
CA PRO A 554 17.57 -18.33 -8.58
C PRO A 554 16.40 -18.09 -9.54
N ALA A 555 16.32 -16.90 -10.12
CA ALA A 555 15.32 -16.57 -11.14
C ALA A 555 15.25 -17.60 -12.27
N GLY A 556 14.03 -17.99 -12.66
CA GLY A 556 13.76 -18.96 -13.70
C GLY A 556 13.97 -20.43 -13.31
N PHE A 557 14.42 -20.72 -12.08
CA PHE A 557 14.52 -22.11 -11.62
C PHE A 557 13.13 -22.70 -11.39
N TRP A 558 12.94 -23.90 -11.90
CA TRP A 558 11.75 -24.69 -11.67
C TRP A 558 11.79 -25.22 -10.24
N HIS A 559 10.68 -25.12 -9.52
CA HIS A 559 10.58 -25.57 -8.16
C HIS A 559 9.21 -26.16 -7.84
N TYR A 560 9.23 -27.25 -7.11
CA TYR A 560 8.08 -27.96 -6.57
C TYR A 560 8.16 -27.88 -5.04
N VAL A 561 7.01 -27.68 -4.39
CA VAL A 561 6.94 -27.51 -2.93
C VAL A 561 5.86 -28.41 -2.36
N PHE A 562 6.20 -29.12 -1.29
CA PHE A 562 5.28 -30.00 -0.55
C PHE A 562 5.38 -29.77 0.95
N ALA A 563 4.27 -29.43 1.59
CA ALA A 563 4.21 -29.26 3.04
C ALA A 563 4.22 -30.62 3.76
N LEU A 564 5.26 -30.86 4.56
CA LEU A 564 5.36 -32.07 5.36
C LEU A 564 4.57 -31.96 6.67
N ASP A 565 4.49 -30.75 7.21
CA ASP A 565 3.77 -30.40 8.42
C ASP A 565 2.84 -29.21 8.12
N PRO A 566 1.88 -28.87 9.00
CA PRO A 566 1.25 -27.56 8.99
C PRO A 566 2.33 -26.48 8.99
N SER A 567 2.28 -25.59 8.00
CA SER A 567 3.42 -24.75 7.68
C SER A 567 3.07 -23.29 7.44
N ILE A 568 4.03 -22.42 7.79
CA ILE A 568 4.03 -20.99 7.50
C ILE A 568 5.38 -20.64 6.88
N SER A 569 5.37 -20.11 5.67
CA SER A 569 6.57 -19.67 4.94
C SER A 569 6.39 -18.24 4.44
N VAL A 570 7.50 -17.50 4.33
CA VAL A 570 7.55 -16.16 3.75
C VAL A 570 8.52 -16.20 2.57
N SER A 571 8.08 -15.74 1.40
CA SER A 571 8.95 -15.60 0.23
C SER A 571 9.26 -14.14 -0.01
N CYS A 572 10.53 -13.83 -0.25
CA CYS A 572 11.00 -12.50 -0.61
C CYS A 572 11.54 -12.53 -2.04
N TRP A 573 10.79 -11.97 -2.99
CA TRP A 573 11.17 -11.95 -4.41
C TRP A 573 11.88 -10.67 -4.78
N PHE A 574 12.98 -10.79 -5.53
CA PHE A 574 13.80 -9.67 -5.95
C PHE A 574 14.44 -9.92 -7.33
N THR A 575 14.62 -8.86 -8.11
CA THR A 575 15.21 -8.92 -9.46
C THR A 575 16.71 -8.69 -9.37
N THR A 576 17.52 -9.67 -9.74
CA THR A 576 18.99 -9.59 -9.67
C THR A 576 19.60 -8.86 -10.88
N LYS A 577 20.59 -7.98 -10.65
CA LYS A 577 21.29 -7.17 -11.67
C LYS A 577 22.28 -7.90 -12.61
N ILE A 578 22.31 -9.22 -12.63
CA ILE A 578 23.48 -9.97 -13.16
C ILE A 578 23.51 -10.04 -14.69
#